data_AF-A0A377PFI2-F1
#
_entry.id   AF-A0A377PFI2-F1
#
_cell.length_a   1.000
_cell.length_b   1.000
_cell.length_c   1.000
_cell.angle_alpha   90.00
_cell.angle_beta   90.00
_cell.angle_gamma   90.00
#
_symmetry.space_group_name_H-M   'P 1'
#
loop_
_entity.id
_entity.type
_entity.pdbx_description
1 polymer ?
#
loop_
_entity_poly.entity_id
_entity_poly.type
_entity_poly.pdbx_seq_one_letter_code
_entity_poly.pdbx_strand_id
1 'polypeptide(L)'
;MNNKNRCIKKDYKLIISIIFFILFIFYISWVSRISNNTILIKPNSETKLSLIIIGIMATTAAISAARLASAPRTRNDCIFISSMFIAGGLVGLTLSLNAFDAYVYLFPDKTISYTSDYDVSIPGPYRGRYRCEAGVWLKDISTSRWIELCSSKEELKIGNKRQQGMDAVWVTARVNHVGSYIVDYQFIFK
;
A
#
# COMPACT_ATOMS: atom_id res chain seq x y z
N MET A 1 -31.03 9.86 -37.08
CA MET A 1 -31.06 9.92 -35.59
C MET A 1 -30.04 9.02 -34.87
N ASN A 2 -28.96 8.53 -35.52
CA ASN A 2 -28.13 7.43 -34.97
C ASN A 2 -26.70 7.83 -34.53
N ASN A 3 -26.18 8.98 -34.97
CA ASN A 3 -24.78 9.37 -34.71
C ASN A 3 -24.58 10.07 -33.34
N LYS A 4 -25.54 10.91 -32.92
CA LYS A 4 -25.48 11.64 -31.63
C LYS A 4 -25.47 10.69 -30.43
N ASN A 5 -26.34 9.67 -30.44
CA ASN A 5 -26.38 8.65 -29.38
C ASN A 5 -25.12 7.79 -29.35
N ARG A 6 -24.43 7.59 -30.50
CA ARG A 6 -23.19 6.82 -30.58
C ARG A 6 -21.98 7.63 -30.06
N CYS A 7 -21.92 8.94 -30.33
CA CYS A 7 -20.94 9.85 -29.70
C CYS A 7 -21.12 9.91 -28.19
N ILE A 8 -22.33 10.22 -27.71
CA ILE A 8 -22.63 10.25 -26.26
C ILE A 8 -22.29 8.90 -25.61
N LYS A 9 -22.56 7.78 -26.30
CA LYS A 9 -22.20 6.44 -25.80
C LYS A 9 -20.69 6.17 -25.73
N LYS A 10 -19.88 6.85 -26.53
CA LYS A 10 -18.42 6.71 -26.55
C LYS A 10 -17.78 7.62 -25.49
N ASP A 11 -18.35 8.80 -25.31
CA ASP A 11 -17.87 9.80 -24.35
C ASP A 11 -18.06 9.33 -22.91
N TYR A 12 -19.20 8.71 -22.54
CA TYR A 12 -19.37 8.19 -21.17
C TYR A 12 -18.37 7.07 -20.84
N LYS A 13 -18.04 6.19 -21.80
CA LYS A 13 -17.09 5.09 -21.56
C LYS A 13 -15.68 5.63 -21.30
N LEU A 14 -15.29 6.66 -22.05
CA LEU A 14 -14.04 7.35 -21.85
C LEU A 14 -13.98 7.99 -20.45
N ILE A 15 -15.05 8.69 -20.06
CA ILE A 15 -15.15 9.35 -18.75
C ILE A 15 -15.04 8.32 -17.61
N ILE A 16 -15.78 7.20 -17.68
CA ILE A 16 -15.69 6.13 -16.67
C ILE A 16 -14.27 5.56 -16.59
N SER A 17 -13.62 5.33 -17.73
CA SER A 17 -12.24 4.84 -17.78
C SER A 17 -11.25 5.80 -17.13
N ILE A 18 -11.41 7.11 -17.35
CA ILE A 18 -10.56 8.15 -16.74
C ILE A 18 -10.76 8.18 -15.22
N ILE A 19 -12.02 8.14 -14.75
CA ILE A 19 -12.34 8.11 -13.31
C ILE A 19 -11.71 6.89 -12.64
N PHE A 20 -11.84 5.71 -13.26
CA PHE A 20 -11.23 4.48 -12.74
C PHE A 20 -9.71 4.62 -12.60
N PHE A 21 -9.04 5.20 -13.60
CA PHE A 21 -7.60 5.39 -13.57
C PHE A 21 -7.14 6.39 -12.49
N ILE A 22 -7.91 7.46 -12.27
CA ILE A 22 -7.65 8.42 -11.18
C ILE A 22 -7.79 7.72 -9.82
N LEU A 23 -8.86 6.95 -9.61
CA LEU A 23 -9.06 6.19 -8.38
C LEU A 23 -7.96 5.16 -8.15
N PHE A 24 -7.48 4.51 -9.21
CA PHE A 24 -6.36 3.57 -9.15
C PHE A 24 -5.07 4.24 -8.68
N ILE A 25 -4.69 5.38 -9.27
CA ILE A 25 -3.50 6.15 -8.84
C ILE A 25 -3.65 6.61 -7.40
N PHE A 26 -4.84 7.09 -7.03
CA PHE A 26 -5.13 7.52 -5.67
C PHE A 26 -4.97 6.38 -4.67
N TYR A 27 -5.52 5.20 -4.97
CA TYR A 27 -5.36 3.99 -4.15
C TYR A 27 -3.88 3.63 -3.96
N ILE A 28 -3.10 3.56 -5.03
CA ILE A 28 -1.67 3.20 -4.93
C ILE A 28 -0.89 4.22 -4.13
N SER A 29 -1.16 5.50 -4.29
CA SER A 29 -0.52 6.57 -3.51
C SER A 29 -0.88 6.47 -2.03
N TRP A 30 -2.17 6.23 -1.73
CA TRP A 30 -2.68 6.09 -0.36
C TRP A 30 -2.10 4.87 0.35
N VAL A 31 -2.13 3.69 -0.28
CA VAL A 31 -1.61 2.46 0.32
C VAL A 31 -0.09 2.52 0.47
N SER A 32 0.65 3.11 -0.48
CA SER A 32 2.10 3.27 -0.35
C SER A 32 2.48 4.10 0.87
N ARG A 33 1.70 5.14 1.17
CA ARG A 33 1.89 5.97 2.37
C ARG A 33 1.62 5.18 3.66
N ILE A 34 0.62 4.31 3.67
CA ILE A 34 0.30 3.45 4.82
C ILE A 34 1.38 2.40 5.04
N SER A 35 1.84 1.75 3.97
CA SER A 35 2.87 0.71 3.99
C SER A 35 4.15 1.19 4.68
N ASN A 36 4.48 2.49 4.55
CA ASN A 36 5.66 3.08 5.17
C ASN A 36 5.72 2.99 6.70
N ASN A 37 4.56 2.88 7.35
CA ASN A 37 4.40 2.80 8.80
C ASN A 37 3.82 1.45 9.25
N THR A 38 3.63 0.51 8.34
CA THR A 38 3.01 -0.79 8.64
C THR A 38 4.06 -1.87 8.73
N ILE A 39 3.93 -2.74 9.73
CA ILE A 39 4.77 -3.91 9.94
C ILE A 39 3.86 -5.12 9.98
N LEU A 40 3.96 -5.95 8.95
CA LEU A 40 3.23 -7.21 8.93
C LEU A 40 3.95 -8.23 9.83
N ILE A 41 3.19 -8.92 10.67
CA ILE A 41 3.62 -10.20 11.26
C ILE A 41 4.03 -11.07 10.10
N LYS A 42 5.16 -11.79 10.19
CA LYS A 42 5.63 -12.68 9.12
C LYS A 42 4.48 -13.64 8.79
N PRO A 43 3.71 -13.43 7.70
CA PRO A 43 2.68 -14.38 7.36
C PRO A 43 3.40 -15.62 6.85
N ASN A 44 2.80 -16.80 7.00
CA ASN A 44 3.23 -17.96 6.26
C ASN A 44 3.24 -17.53 4.78
N SER A 45 4.40 -17.51 4.13
CA SER A 45 4.61 -16.91 2.80
C SER A 45 3.57 -17.37 1.78
N GLU A 46 3.03 -18.56 1.98
CA GLU A 46 1.96 -19.20 1.22
C GLU A 46 0.63 -18.43 1.26
N THR A 47 0.22 -17.89 2.41
CA THR A 47 -1.06 -17.15 2.54
C THR A 47 -1.02 -15.84 1.76
N LYS A 48 0.08 -15.08 1.88
CA LYS A 48 0.29 -13.83 1.14
C LYS A 48 0.34 -14.08 -0.37
N LEU A 49 1.04 -15.14 -0.80
CA LEU A 49 1.11 -15.54 -2.21
C LEU A 49 -0.26 -15.99 -2.74
N SER A 50 -1.01 -16.78 -1.97
CA SER A 50 -2.32 -17.30 -2.41
C SER A 50 -3.33 -16.17 -2.69
N LEU A 51 -3.39 -15.14 -1.85
CA LEU A 51 -4.31 -14.02 -2.02
C LEU A 51 -3.92 -13.12 -3.21
N ILE A 52 -2.62 -12.94 -3.46
CA ILE A 52 -2.13 -12.25 -4.66
C ILE A 52 -2.56 -13.02 -5.92
N ILE A 53 -2.38 -14.34 -5.94
CA ILE A 53 -2.76 -15.19 -7.07
C ILE A 53 -4.28 -15.15 -7.31
N ILE A 54 -5.09 -15.24 -6.25
CA ILE A 54 -6.56 -15.15 -6.34
C ILE A 54 -6.97 -13.78 -6.91
N GLY A 55 -6.35 -12.68 -6.46
CA GLY A 55 -6.61 -11.34 -6.98
C GLY A 55 -6.35 -11.23 -8.48
N ILE A 56 -5.23 -11.76 -8.96
CA ILE A 56 -4.88 -11.78 -10.40
C ILE A 56 -5.87 -12.63 -11.20
N MET A 57 -6.24 -13.81 -10.69
CA MET A 57 -7.17 -14.73 -11.37
C MET A 57 -8.58 -14.15 -11.45
N ALA A 58 -9.06 -13.48 -10.39
CA ALA A 58 -10.39 -12.87 -10.37
C ALA A 58 -10.51 -11.70 -11.35
N THR A 59 -9.51 -10.82 -11.43
CA THR A 59 -9.56 -9.67 -12.36
C THR A 59 -9.49 -10.11 -13.82
N THR A 60 -8.63 -11.10 -14.12
CA THR A 60 -8.49 -11.65 -15.47
C THR A 60 -9.74 -12.41 -15.93
N ALA A 61 -10.36 -13.19 -15.04
CA ALA A 61 -11.62 -13.87 -15.31
C ALA A 61 -12.78 -12.89 -15.56
N ALA A 62 -12.89 -11.81 -14.78
CA ALA A 62 -13.94 -10.81 -14.96
C ALA A 62 -13.84 -10.08 -16.31
N ILE A 63 -12.64 -9.71 -16.74
CA ILE A 63 -12.40 -9.01 -18.01
C ILE A 63 -12.68 -9.92 -19.21
N SER A 64 -12.31 -11.20 -19.13
CA SER A 64 -12.55 -12.18 -20.19
C SER A 64 -14.04 -12.57 -20.30
N ALA A 65 -14.73 -12.79 -19.17
CA ALA A 65 -16.15 -13.13 -19.13
C ALA A 65 -17.05 -12.01 -19.68
N ALA A 66 -16.78 -10.75 -19.33
CA ALA A 66 -17.56 -9.60 -19.81
C ALA A 66 -17.57 -9.46 -21.35
N ARG A 67 -16.55 -10.00 -22.03
CA ARG A 67 -16.40 -9.93 -23.49
C ARG A 67 -16.82 -11.20 -24.22
N LEU A 68 -16.66 -12.38 -23.61
CA LEU A 68 -17.22 -13.62 -24.16
C LEU A 68 -18.74 -13.51 -24.35
N ALA A 69 -19.41 -12.75 -23.47
CA ALA A 69 -20.84 -12.48 -23.56
C ALA A 69 -21.26 -11.55 -24.72
N SER A 70 -20.32 -10.93 -25.47
CA SER A 70 -20.65 -9.80 -26.35
C SER A 70 -20.06 -9.79 -27.78
N ALA A 71 -19.39 -10.84 -28.31
CA ALA A 71 -18.89 -10.80 -29.70
C ALA A 71 -18.62 -12.16 -30.40
N PRO A 72 -18.77 -12.25 -31.75
CA PRO A 72 -18.23 -13.33 -32.59
C PRO A 72 -16.72 -13.14 -32.85
N ARG A 73 -15.99 -14.24 -33.09
CA ARG A 73 -14.55 -14.37 -32.82
C ARG A 73 -13.68 -14.22 -34.09
N THR A 74 -12.87 -13.16 -34.18
CA THR A 74 -11.84 -12.97 -35.24
C THR A 74 -10.41 -13.02 -34.67
N ARG A 75 -9.38 -13.19 -35.54
CA ARG A 75 -7.96 -13.22 -35.12
C ARG A 75 -7.50 -11.93 -34.42
N ASN A 76 -8.01 -10.78 -34.83
CA ASN A 76 -7.71 -9.49 -34.19
C ASN A 76 -8.28 -9.42 -32.77
N ASP A 77 -9.39 -10.13 -32.51
CA ASP A 77 -9.97 -10.20 -31.18
C ASP A 77 -9.08 -11.02 -30.22
N CYS A 78 -8.40 -12.06 -30.70
CA CYS A 78 -7.49 -12.85 -29.85
C CYS A 78 -6.30 -12.03 -29.33
N ILE A 79 -5.68 -11.20 -30.20
CA ILE A 79 -4.57 -10.32 -29.78
C ILE A 79 -5.09 -9.29 -28.75
N PHE A 80 -6.23 -8.68 -29.03
CA PHE A 80 -6.85 -7.72 -28.13
C PHE A 80 -7.23 -8.32 -26.76
N ILE A 81 -7.80 -9.54 -26.75
CA ILE A 81 -8.13 -10.29 -25.52
C ILE A 81 -6.88 -10.59 -24.73
N SER A 82 -5.80 -11.02 -25.38
CA SER A 82 -4.52 -11.28 -24.72
C SER A 82 -3.97 -10.01 -24.05
N SER A 83 -4.00 -8.86 -24.75
CA SER A 83 -3.55 -7.59 -24.18
C SER A 83 -4.38 -7.16 -22.97
N MET A 84 -5.71 -7.37 -23.01
CA MET A 84 -6.60 -7.05 -21.88
C MET A 84 -6.40 -8.00 -20.70
N PHE A 85 -6.12 -9.28 -20.95
CA PHE A 85 -5.77 -10.25 -19.90
C PHE A 85 -4.49 -9.84 -19.17
N ILE A 86 -3.45 -9.46 -19.92
CA ILE A 86 -2.19 -8.97 -19.33
C ILE A 86 -2.44 -7.68 -18.54
N ALA A 87 -3.16 -6.72 -19.12
CA ALA A 87 -3.47 -5.46 -18.45
C ALA A 87 -4.27 -5.68 -17.15
N GLY A 88 -5.29 -6.55 -17.19
CA GLY A 88 -6.11 -6.90 -16.03
C GLY A 88 -5.33 -7.63 -14.94
N GLY A 89 -4.44 -8.54 -15.32
CA GLY A 89 -3.55 -9.23 -14.41
C GLY A 89 -2.57 -8.28 -13.72
N LEU A 90 -2.00 -7.32 -14.46
CA LEU A 90 -1.11 -6.28 -13.90
C LEU A 90 -1.85 -5.36 -12.93
N VAL A 91 -3.08 -4.95 -13.26
CA VAL A 91 -3.91 -4.14 -12.37
C VAL A 91 -4.27 -4.94 -11.11
N GLY A 92 -4.71 -6.19 -11.26
CA GLY A 92 -5.04 -7.07 -10.14
C GLY A 92 -3.85 -7.32 -9.21
N LEU A 93 -2.68 -7.61 -9.79
CA LEU A 93 -1.42 -7.73 -9.04
C LEU A 93 -1.15 -6.44 -8.26
N THR A 94 -1.19 -5.30 -8.93
CA THR A 94 -0.88 -4.00 -8.31
C THR A 94 -1.85 -3.63 -7.19
N LEU A 95 -3.14 -3.96 -7.32
CA LEU A 95 -4.13 -3.78 -6.26
C LEU A 95 -3.91 -4.70 -5.07
N SER A 96 -3.49 -5.94 -5.34
CA SER A 96 -3.20 -6.93 -4.29
C SER A 96 -1.89 -6.64 -3.56
N LEU A 97 -0.93 -5.97 -4.21
CA LEU A 97 0.28 -5.46 -3.56
C LEU A 97 -0.14 -4.46 -2.47
N ASN A 98 0.32 -4.71 -1.26
CA ASN A 98 0.05 -3.91 -0.06
C ASN A 98 -1.43 -3.92 0.42
N ALA A 99 -2.28 -4.83 -0.09
CA ALA A 99 -3.65 -4.99 0.42
C ALA A 99 -3.68 -5.33 1.92
N PHE A 100 -2.69 -6.08 2.41
CA PHE A 100 -2.53 -6.35 3.85
C PHE A 100 -2.20 -5.10 4.65
N ASP A 101 -1.40 -4.18 4.10
CA ASP A 101 -1.07 -2.94 4.81
C ASP A 101 -2.33 -2.07 4.96
N ALA A 102 -3.13 -1.99 3.89
CA ALA A 102 -4.44 -1.34 3.93
C ALA A 102 -5.39 -2.02 4.93
N TYR A 103 -5.37 -3.36 5.00
CA TYR A 103 -6.18 -4.13 5.95
C TYR A 103 -5.81 -3.81 7.41
N VAL A 104 -4.52 -3.81 7.75
CA VAL A 104 -4.02 -3.45 9.09
C VAL A 104 -4.44 -2.04 9.48
N TYR A 105 -4.40 -1.11 8.53
CA TYR A 105 -4.79 0.28 8.76
C TYR A 105 -6.29 0.47 8.97
N LEU A 106 -7.12 -0.20 8.16
CA LEU A 106 -8.59 -0.04 8.19
C LEU A 106 -9.27 -0.82 9.31
N PHE A 107 -8.72 -1.98 9.70
CA PHE A 107 -9.31 -2.89 10.68
C PHE A 107 -8.35 -3.18 11.85
N PRO A 108 -8.12 -2.18 12.72
CA PRO A 108 -7.34 -2.39 13.94
C PRO A 108 -8.19 -3.07 15.01
N ASP A 109 -7.63 -4.09 15.67
CA ASP A 109 -8.30 -4.76 16.81
C ASP A 109 -8.18 -3.91 18.08
N LYS A 110 -7.01 -3.29 18.29
CA LYS A 110 -6.73 -2.42 19.43
C LYS A 110 -5.59 -1.44 19.15
N THR A 111 -5.52 -0.38 19.95
CA THR A 111 -4.36 0.52 19.98
C THR A 111 -3.55 0.23 21.23
N ILE A 112 -2.25 0.03 21.07
CA ILE A 112 -1.31 -0.19 22.17
C ILE A 112 -0.25 0.92 22.19
N SER A 113 0.30 1.15 23.37
CA SER A 113 1.47 2.00 23.54
C SER A 113 2.55 1.23 24.30
N TYR A 114 3.80 1.39 23.89
CA TYR A 114 4.92 0.67 24.48
C TYR A 114 6.22 1.46 24.36
N THR A 115 7.13 1.22 25.30
CA THR A 115 8.52 1.70 25.21
C THR A 115 9.32 0.80 24.29
N SER A 116 10.00 1.39 23.32
CA SER A 116 10.94 0.71 22.43
C SER A 116 12.31 1.36 22.53
N ASP A 117 13.35 0.57 22.29
CA ASP A 117 14.66 1.11 21.96
C ASP A 117 14.59 1.72 20.54
N TYR A 118 15.45 2.70 20.26
CA TYR A 118 15.50 3.35 18.96
C TYR A 118 16.94 3.56 18.47
N ASP A 119 17.09 3.66 17.16
CA ASP A 119 18.34 4.09 16.53
C ASP A 119 18.06 5.17 15.47
N VAL A 120 19.04 6.01 15.17
CA VAL A 120 18.91 7.14 14.25
C VAL A 120 19.83 6.96 13.07
N SER A 121 19.26 6.99 11.87
CA SER A 121 20.00 6.93 10.61
C SER A 121 20.01 8.30 9.92
N ILE A 122 21.20 8.75 9.50
CA ILE A 122 21.35 9.94 8.65
C ILE A 122 22.33 9.59 7.52
N PRO A 123 21.89 9.56 6.25
CA PRO A 123 20.56 9.92 5.75
C PRO A 123 19.54 8.79 5.94
N GLY A 124 18.26 9.13 6.03
CA GLY A 124 17.16 8.19 6.23
C GLY A 124 16.87 7.24 5.07
N PRO A 125 15.76 6.48 5.16
CA PRO A 125 15.41 5.47 4.17
C PRO A 125 15.05 6.09 2.82
N TYR A 126 15.26 5.30 1.76
CA TYR A 126 14.74 5.61 0.44
C TYR A 126 13.24 5.29 0.37
N ARG A 127 12.45 6.23 -0.14
CA ARG A 127 11.01 6.06 -0.40
C ARG A 127 10.75 6.31 -1.88
N GLY A 128 11.09 5.34 -2.70
CA GLY A 128 10.97 5.45 -4.16
C GLY A 128 12.04 6.39 -4.73
N ARG A 129 11.64 7.57 -5.22
CA ARG A 129 12.57 8.54 -5.84
C ARG A 129 13.18 9.55 -4.87
N TYR A 130 12.64 9.68 -3.65
CA TYR A 130 13.17 10.59 -2.65
C TYR A 130 13.83 9.81 -1.52
N ARG A 131 14.90 10.38 -0.95
CA ARG A 131 15.53 9.89 0.26
C ARG A 131 15.14 10.79 1.41
N CYS A 132 14.69 10.20 2.51
CA CYS A 132 14.36 10.95 3.71
C CYS A 132 15.62 11.57 4.31
N GLU A 133 15.50 12.78 4.87
CA GLU A 133 16.66 13.49 5.42
C GLU A 133 17.30 12.73 6.58
N ALA A 134 16.45 12.11 7.40
CA ALA A 134 16.84 11.23 8.49
C ALA A 134 15.81 10.09 8.64
N GLY A 135 16.19 9.06 9.38
CA GLY A 135 15.34 7.93 9.71
C GLY A 135 15.42 7.60 11.19
N VAL A 136 14.32 7.07 11.72
CA VAL A 136 14.25 6.53 13.08
C VAL A 136 13.90 5.06 12.99
N TRP A 137 14.81 4.24 13.50
CA TRP A 137 14.61 2.82 13.68
C TRP A 137 13.88 2.58 14.99
N LEU A 138 12.79 1.82 14.92
CA LEU A 138 11.96 1.44 16.06
C LEU A 138 11.78 -0.07 16.05
N LYS A 139 11.80 -0.71 17.21
CA LYS A 139 11.51 -2.13 17.33
C LYS A 139 10.04 -2.33 17.72
N ASP A 140 9.26 -2.95 16.85
CA ASP A 140 7.88 -3.28 17.15
C ASP A 140 7.79 -4.47 18.09
N ILE A 141 7.08 -4.30 19.20
CA ILE A 141 6.87 -5.35 20.20
C ILE A 141 6.00 -6.49 19.66
N SER A 142 5.08 -6.18 18.74
CA SER A 142 4.10 -7.14 18.22
C SER A 142 4.75 -8.14 17.26
N THR A 143 5.70 -7.66 16.46
CA THR A 143 6.39 -8.47 15.43
C THR A 143 7.86 -8.78 15.77
N SER A 144 8.42 -8.15 16.80
CA SER A 144 9.86 -8.14 17.13
C SER A 144 10.76 -7.67 15.98
N ARG A 145 10.22 -6.91 15.03
CA ARG A 145 10.93 -6.41 13.85
C ARG A 145 11.28 -4.95 14.00
N TRP A 146 12.39 -4.58 13.37
CA TRP A 146 12.79 -3.20 13.22
C TRP A 146 12.11 -2.56 12.00
N ILE A 147 11.57 -1.36 12.18
CA ILE A 147 11.06 -0.50 11.09
C ILE A 147 11.83 0.82 11.08
N GLU A 148 12.13 1.32 9.89
CA GLU A 148 12.72 2.63 9.69
C GLU A 148 11.66 3.63 9.23
N LEU A 149 11.29 4.57 10.11
CA LEU A 149 10.38 5.66 9.78
C LEU A 149 11.16 6.85 9.23
N CYS A 150 10.56 7.57 8.28
CA CYS A 150 11.13 8.83 7.80
C CYS A 150 10.95 9.93 8.83
N SER A 151 12.02 10.70 9.05
CA SER A 151 12.02 11.86 9.95
C SER A 151 12.83 13.00 9.33
N SER A 152 12.68 14.21 9.87
CA SER A 152 13.52 15.34 9.53
C SER A 152 14.78 15.40 10.41
N LYS A 153 15.83 16.08 9.93
CA LYS A 153 17.02 16.33 10.77
C LYS A 153 16.70 17.18 11.99
N GLU A 154 15.75 18.12 11.86
CA GLU A 154 15.35 19.03 12.94
C GLU A 154 14.62 18.32 14.08
N GLU A 155 13.83 17.30 13.76
CA GLU A 155 13.10 16.49 14.73
C GLU A 155 14.03 15.59 15.54
N LEU A 156 15.11 15.11 14.92
CA LEU A 156 16.13 14.28 15.58
C LEU A 156 17.26 15.07 16.22
N LYS A 157 17.30 16.39 15.99
CA LYS A 157 18.30 17.28 16.57
C LYS A 157 18.06 17.41 18.07
N ILE A 158 19.15 17.29 18.83
CA ILE A 158 19.14 17.51 20.27
C ILE A 158 18.73 18.96 20.56
N GLY A 159 17.73 19.15 21.42
CA GLY A 159 17.21 20.46 21.83
C GLY A 159 15.82 20.82 21.29
N ASN A 160 15.25 20.00 20.38
CA ASN A 160 13.84 20.08 19.98
C ASN A 160 13.03 18.99 20.70
N LYS A 161 12.60 17.95 19.97
CA LYS A 161 11.82 16.83 20.49
C LYS A 161 12.68 15.77 21.16
N ARG A 162 13.98 15.77 20.89
CA ARG A 162 14.97 14.86 21.46
C ARG A 162 15.91 15.64 22.39
N GLN A 163 16.08 15.18 23.61
CA GLN A 163 17.03 15.75 24.59
C GLN A 163 18.20 14.80 24.82
N GLN A 164 19.33 15.34 25.25
CA GLN A 164 20.50 14.54 25.60
C GLN A 164 20.16 13.65 26.81
N GLY A 165 20.40 12.35 26.69
CA GLY A 165 20.05 11.36 27.70
C GLY A 165 18.74 10.60 27.45
N MET A 166 17.94 11.00 26.45
CA MET A 166 16.79 10.18 26.02
C MET A 166 17.28 8.94 25.26
N ASP A 167 17.05 7.76 25.81
CA ASP A 167 17.54 6.46 25.31
C ASP A 167 16.41 5.52 24.85
N ALA A 168 15.15 5.95 24.95
CA ALA A 168 14.00 5.20 24.47
C ALA A 168 12.96 6.07 23.76
N VAL A 169 12.00 5.41 23.11
CA VAL A 169 10.83 6.03 22.50
C VAL A 169 9.54 5.37 22.96
N TRP A 170 8.55 6.18 23.28
CA TRP A 170 7.19 5.78 23.49
C TRP A 170 6.46 5.69 22.16
N VAL A 171 6.15 4.48 21.71
CA VAL A 171 5.50 4.20 20.43
C VAL A 171 4.02 3.96 20.65
N THR A 172 3.17 4.57 19.82
CA THR A 172 1.74 4.26 19.74
C THR A 172 1.44 3.55 18.43
N ALA A 173 0.89 2.35 18.50
CA ALA A 173 0.62 1.50 17.35
C ALA A 173 -0.81 0.95 17.39
N ARG A 174 -1.46 0.91 16.23
CA ARG A 174 -2.69 0.16 16.00
C ARG A 174 -2.32 -1.25 15.58
N VAL A 175 -2.84 -2.26 16.25
CA VAL A 175 -2.45 -3.65 16.03
C VAL A 175 -3.67 -4.50 15.72
N ASN A 176 -3.44 -5.50 14.88
CA ASN A 176 -4.38 -6.59 14.66
C ASN A 176 -3.62 -7.91 14.51
N HIS A 177 -4.34 -9.00 14.28
CA HIS A 177 -3.77 -10.33 14.08
C HIS A 177 -2.86 -10.47 12.83
N VAL A 178 -2.84 -9.49 11.92
CA VAL A 178 -2.02 -9.48 10.69
C VAL A 178 -0.75 -8.65 10.85
N GLY A 179 -0.78 -7.59 11.66
CA GLY A 179 0.34 -6.67 11.80
C GLY A 179 0.08 -5.48 12.72
N SER A 180 0.99 -4.53 12.67
CA SER A 180 0.98 -3.28 13.42
C SER A 180 1.14 -2.08 12.48
N TYR A 181 0.41 -1.01 12.75
CA TYR A 181 0.54 0.28 12.09
C TYR A 181 1.00 1.31 13.11
N ILE A 182 2.19 1.87 12.91
CA ILE A 182 2.75 2.89 13.81
C ILE A 182 2.06 4.23 13.53
N VAL A 183 1.38 4.74 14.56
CA VAL A 183 0.64 6.01 14.50
C VAL A 183 1.56 7.17 14.83
N ASP A 184 2.30 7.05 15.94
CA ASP A 184 3.15 8.11 16.46
C ASP A 184 4.27 7.53 17.35
N TYR A 185 5.31 8.32 17.57
CA TYR A 185 6.38 8.02 18.52
C TYR A 185 6.90 9.29 19.21
N GLN A 186 7.32 9.17 20.47
CA GLN A 186 7.86 10.27 21.26
C GLN A 186 9.13 9.84 22.00
N PHE A 187 10.18 10.66 21.98
CA PHE A 187 11.41 10.37 22.72
C PHE A 187 11.21 10.54 24.22
N ILE A 188 11.70 9.58 25.01
CA ILE A 188 11.57 9.55 26.47
C ILE A 188 12.89 9.13 27.15
N PHE A 189 12.96 9.35 28.46
CA PHE A 189 14.01 8.81 29.33
C PHE A 189 13.55 7.47 29.90
N LYS A 190 14.40 6.46 29.89
CA LYS A 190 14.15 5.12 30.45
C LYS A 190 14.80 4.94 31.82
#